data_AF-A0A7Y2L2L7-F1
#
_entry.id   AF-A0A7Y2L2L7-F1
#
_cell.length_a   1.000
_cell.length_b   1.000
_cell.length_c   1.000
_cell.angle_alpha   90.00
_cell.angle_beta   90.00
_cell.angle_gamma   90.00
#
_symmetry.space_group_name_H-M   'P 1'
#
loop_
_entity.id
_entity.type
_entity.pdbx_description
1 polymer ?
#
loop_
_entity_poly.entity_id
_entity_poly.type
_entity_poly.pdbx_seq_one_letter_code
_entity_poly.pdbx_strand_id
1 'polypeptide(L)'
;AVAATGTRSSYSISTRIRWIFELTPQIPIDILAELGLDYDGSRKPGEEFAGSVIGTINIDFLGPIQIGYRFGAPTTSSGVTTLRDLPLAAAALPANSTLWMSWKGFRAEYDFDKQVVAFSLTGWTVGSLITALVEMLGDPYFTLPAPWSVLNSIALNGFSIQFDLKSGAKSRVTAKYTLPAPIDLGFLTIKGLQFLQVDGKVTLAIDGSCSVPGLNEQPLFNPEQGGQDVQNMPPVPGQGNAYFDLKLLALGQRIAIAGAPTFKTTQEVIKALEAIPASSGPGMPFDPSQQKPGQPYYNRSSNWLGAMHFGILRIGESAKYAIDFMVVFNDPDLYGLRLALNGDKMKVLAGLAIDVLYKKITDDIGCYQIEFTLPSVLRNLDF
;
A
#
# COMPACT_ATOMS: atom_id res chain seq x y z
N ALA A 1 -51.25 43.78 6.25
CA ALA A 1 -51.97 42.50 6.28
C ALA A 1 -50.93 41.39 6.37
N VAL A 2 -50.89 40.68 7.49
CA VAL A 2 -50.02 39.51 7.69
C VAL A 2 -50.60 38.39 6.83
N ALA A 3 -49.86 37.97 5.80
CA ALA A 3 -50.29 36.87 4.93
C ALA A 3 -50.27 35.58 5.75
N ALA A 4 -51.43 34.94 5.88
CA ALA A 4 -51.56 33.64 6.51
C ALA A 4 -50.71 32.62 5.73
N THR A 5 -49.67 32.09 6.36
CA THR A 5 -48.96 30.89 5.92
C THR A 5 -49.88 29.70 6.11
N GLY A 6 -50.78 29.47 5.14
CA GLY A 6 -51.62 28.29 5.08
C GLY A 6 -50.75 27.03 5.09
N THR A 7 -51.02 26.13 6.02
CA THR A 7 -50.41 24.80 6.11
C THR A 7 -50.63 24.09 4.77
N ARG A 8 -49.54 23.85 4.03
CA ARG A 8 -49.62 23.16 2.74
C ARG A 8 -49.80 21.66 2.98
N SER A 9 -50.56 20.99 2.12
CA SER A 9 -50.91 19.56 2.27
C SER A 9 -49.70 18.64 2.07
N SER A 10 -49.67 17.55 2.82
CA SER A 10 -48.73 16.43 2.62
C SER A 10 -49.48 15.09 2.69
N TYR A 11 -48.97 14.08 1.99
CA TYR A 11 -49.47 12.70 2.06
C TYR A 11 -48.36 11.68 1.77
N SER A 12 -48.54 10.45 2.25
CA SER A 12 -47.62 9.33 2.02
C SER A 12 -48.42 8.09 1.62
N ILE A 13 -47.91 7.35 0.64
CA ILE A 13 -48.48 6.10 0.14
C ILE A 13 -47.37 5.06 0.18
N SER A 14 -47.64 3.92 0.83
CA SER A 14 -46.73 2.78 0.85
C SER A 14 -47.48 1.50 0.48
N THR A 15 -46.89 0.67 -0.36
CA THR A 15 -47.42 -0.65 -0.73
C THR A 15 -46.31 -1.69 -0.76
N ARG A 16 -46.69 -2.95 -0.56
CA ARG A 16 -45.80 -4.10 -0.59
C ARG A 16 -46.44 -5.19 -1.43
N ILE A 17 -45.72 -5.64 -2.45
CA ILE A 17 -46.13 -6.69 -3.37
C ILE A 17 -45.16 -7.84 -3.19
N ARG A 18 -45.67 -9.03 -2.83
CA ARG A 18 -44.87 -10.26 -2.79
C ARG A 18 -45.33 -11.19 -3.91
N TRP A 19 -44.38 -11.72 -4.66
CA TRP A 19 -44.64 -12.66 -5.73
C TRP A 19 -43.68 -13.84 -5.60
N ILE A 20 -44.24 -15.04 -5.47
CA ILE A 20 -43.51 -16.30 -5.38
C ILE A 20 -43.86 -17.12 -6.60
N PHE A 21 -42.85 -17.57 -7.34
CA PHE A 21 -43.02 -18.42 -8.51
C PHE A 21 -41.81 -19.33 -8.68
N GLU A 22 -41.99 -20.43 -9.41
CA GLU A 22 -40.89 -21.32 -9.80
C GLU A 22 -40.37 -20.89 -11.17
N LEU A 23 -39.10 -20.48 -11.26
CA LEU A 23 -38.45 -20.20 -12.55
C LEU A 23 -38.19 -21.51 -13.31
N THR A 24 -37.77 -22.53 -12.55
CA THR A 24 -37.70 -23.94 -12.94
C THR A 24 -38.13 -24.78 -11.73
N PRO A 25 -38.47 -26.08 -11.89
CA PRO A 25 -38.87 -26.93 -10.75
C PRO A 25 -37.83 -27.05 -9.63
N GLN A 26 -36.60 -26.59 -9.85
CA GLN A 26 -35.48 -26.61 -8.90
C GLN A 26 -35.09 -25.21 -8.40
N ILE A 27 -35.70 -24.14 -8.92
CA ILE A 27 -35.35 -22.75 -8.60
C ILE A 27 -36.62 -21.97 -8.26
N PRO A 28 -37.06 -22.01 -6.99
CA PRO A 28 -38.08 -21.10 -6.50
C PRO A 28 -37.51 -19.68 -6.41
N ILE A 29 -38.31 -18.70 -6.83
CA ILE A 29 -37.99 -17.28 -6.75
C ILE A 29 -39.05 -16.61 -5.86
N ASP A 30 -38.60 -15.94 -4.80
CA ASP A 30 -39.46 -15.11 -3.94
C ASP A 30 -39.05 -13.63 -4.07
N ILE A 31 -39.93 -12.83 -4.67
CA ILE A 31 -39.72 -11.41 -4.90
C ILE A 31 -40.61 -10.61 -3.94
N LEU A 32 -40.01 -9.66 -3.24
CA LEU A 32 -40.70 -8.67 -2.43
C LEU A 32 -40.40 -7.27 -2.95
N ALA A 33 -41.40 -6.58 -3.52
CA ALA A 33 -41.30 -5.20 -3.93
C ALA A 33 -42.01 -4.28 -2.92
N GLU A 34 -41.31 -3.26 -2.44
CA GLU A 34 -41.83 -2.21 -1.59
C GLU A 34 -41.83 -0.91 -2.36
N LEU A 35 -42.99 -0.26 -2.47
CA LEU A 35 -43.13 1.02 -3.15
C LEU A 35 -43.58 2.07 -2.14
N GLY A 36 -42.93 3.22 -2.15
CA GLY A 36 -43.25 4.38 -1.33
C GLY A 36 -43.32 5.65 -2.17
N LEU A 37 -44.30 6.50 -1.92
CA LEU A 37 -44.47 7.82 -2.53
C LEU A 37 -44.92 8.81 -1.47
N ASP A 38 -44.14 9.87 -1.29
CA ASP A 38 -44.40 10.99 -0.41
C ASP A 38 -44.64 12.26 -1.22
N TYR A 39 -45.64 13.04 -0.83
CA TYR A 39 -45.89 14.39 -1.33
C TYR A 39 -45.84 15.38 -0.17
N ASP A 40 -45.18 16.51 -0.39
CA ASP A 40 -45.06 17.61 0.57
C ASP A 40 -45.12 18.96 -0.16
N GLY A 41 -46.27 19.63 -0.06
CA GLY A 41 -46.51 20.93 -0.69
C GLY A 41 -45.67 22.07 -0.11
N SER A 42 -45.00 21.88 1.04
CA SER A 42 -44.10 22.88 1.61
C SER A 42 -42.77 23.02 0.86
N ARG A 43 -42.44 22.04 0.00
CA ARG A 43 -41.21 22.02 -0.80
C ARG A 43 -41.25 22.99 -1.98
N LYS A 44 -40.09 23.17 -2.61
CA LYS A 44 -39.96 23.99 -3.82
C LYS A 44 -40.74 23.34 -4.97
N PRO A 45 -41.25 24.15 -5.91
CA PRO A 45 -41.78 23.65 -7.17
C PRO A 45 -40.79 22.70 -7.87
N GLY A 46 -41.20 21.46 -8.12
CA GLY A 46 -40.39 20.39 -8.70
C GLY A 46 -39.74 19.42 -7.69
N GLU A 47 -39.83 19.68 -6.38
CA GLU A 47 -39.26 18.84 -5.31
C GLU A 47 -40.34 18.25 -4.38
N GLU A 48 -41.62 18.48 -4.67
CA GLU A 48 -42.75 18.11 -3.80
C GLU A 48 -42.93 16.60 -3.67
N PHE A 49 -42.45 15.83 -4.65
CA PHE A 49 -42.56 14.38 -4.65
C PHE A 49 -41.22 13.71 -4.32
N ALA A 50 -41.28 12.69 -3.45
CA ALA A 50 -40.18 11.76 -3.21
C ALA A 50 -40.71 10.34 -3.13
N GLY A 51 -39.88 9.35 -3.43
CA GLY A 51 -40.34 7.97 -3.36
C GLY A 51 -39.24 6.95 -3.57
N SER A 52 -39.62 5.69 -3.41
CA SER A 52 -38.72 4.56 -3.59
C SER A 52 -39.45 3.33 -4.11
N VAL A 53 -38.77 2.54 -4.92
CA VAL A 53 -39.15 1.18 -5.27
C VAL A 53 -38.01 0.28 -4.86
N ILE A 54 -38.21 -0.65 -3.94
CA ILE A 54 -37.17 -1.56 -3.45
C ILE A 54 -37.66 -2.99 -3.64
N GLY A 55 -37.05 -3.71 -4.58
CA GLY A 55 -37.24 -5.13 -4.80
C GLY A 55 -36.18 -5.95 -4.06
N THR A 56 -36.59 -6.99 -3.37
CA THR A 56 -35.71 -8.04 -2.84
C THR A 56 -36.08 -9.35 -3.52
N ILE A 57 -35.12 -9.94 -4.22
CA ILE A 57 -35.24 -11.22 -4.91
C ILE A 57 -34.46 -12.25 -4.09
N ASN A 58 -35.15 -13.22 -3.51
CA ASN A 58 -34.53 -14.32 -2.79
C ASN A 58 -34.42 -15.52 -3.73
N ILE A 59 -33.19 -16.01 -3.90
CA ILE A 59 -32.87 -17.22 -4.65
C ILE A 59 -32.04 -18.11 -3.72
N ASP A 60 -32.49 -19.32 -3.43
CA ASP A 60 -31.93 -20.17 -2.37
C ASP A 60 -30.41 -20.35 -2.44
N PHE A 61 -29.84 -20.49 -3.65
CA PHE A 61 -28.40 -20.70 -3.84
C PHE A 61 -27.58 -19.41 -3.97
N LEU A 62 -28.20 -18.25 -4.26
CA LEU A 62 -27.50 -16.95 -4.37
C LEU A 62 -27.69 -16.06 -3.15
N GLY A 63 -28.71 -16.32 -2.33
CA GLY A 63 -29.15 -15.44 -1.26
C GLY A 63 -29.95 -14.23 -1.77
N PRO A 64 -30.24 -13.25 -0.89
CA PRO A 64 -31.02 -12.08 -1.24
C PRO A 64 -30.26 -11.13 -2.18
N ILE A 65 -30.86 -10.81 -3.32
CA ILE A 65 -30.44 -9.72 -4.22
C ILE A 65 -31.43 -8.59 -4.03
N GLN A 66 -30.93 -7.39 -3.73
CA GLN A 66 -31.77 -6.22 -3.58
C GLN A 66 -31.54 -5.28 -4.77
N ILE A 67 -32.61 -4.80 -5.36
CA ILE A 67 -32.61 -3.80 -6.43
C ILE A 67 -33.50 -2.67 -5.95
N GLY A 68 -33.00 -1.45 -5.91
CA GLY A 68 -33.78 -0.31 -5.47
C GLY A 68 -33.63 0.89 -6.37
N TYR A 69 -34.69 1.67 -6.45
CA TYR A 69 -34.73 2.97 -7.07
C TYR A 69 -35.26 3.97 -6.06
N ARG A 70 -34.59 5.12 -5.91
CA ARG A 70 -35.05 6.22 -5.06
C ARG A 70 -35.04 7.51 -5.86
N PHE A 71 -36.03 8.37 -5.65
CA PHE A 71 -36.15 9.67 -6.31
C PHE A 71 -36.69 10.74 -5.35
N GLY A 72 -36.45 12.01 -5.68
CA GLY A 72 -36.83 13.17 -4.87
C GLY A 72 -35.75 13.60 -3.87
N ALA A 73 -35.97 14.74 -3.21
CA ALA A 73 -35.04 15.29 -2.24
C ALA A 73 -34.95 14.40 -0.99
N PRO A 74 -33.74 14.21 -0.39
CA PRO A 74 -33.58 13.41 0.81
C PRO A 74 -34.44 13.99 1.93
N THR A 75 -35.45 13.24 2.36
CA THR A 75 -36.30 13.63 3.48
C THR A 75 -35.58 13.28 4.77
N THR A 76 -35.45 14.23 5.70
CA THR A 76 -35.01 13.95 7.07
C THR A 76 -36.08 13.20 7.89
N SER A 77 -37.19 12.80 7.27
CA SER A 77 -38.33 12.17 7.95
C SER A 77 -39.30 11.53 6.96
N SER A 78 -38.98 10.33 6.47
CA SER A 78 -40.00 9.41 5.94
C SER A 78 -39.84 8.09 6.69
N GLY A 79 -40.75 7.87 7.65
CA GLY A 79 -40.77 6.72 8.55
C GLY A 79 -41.15 5.41 7.87
N VAL A 80 -40.31 4.92 6.97
CA VAL A 80 -40.24 3.50 6.62
C VAL A 80 -38.88 2.98 7.09
N THR A 81 -38.81 2.67 8.38
CA THR A 81 -37.78 1.81 8.96
C THR A 81 -37.96 0.39 8.41
N THR A 82 -37.09 -0.03 7.49
CA THR A 82 -36.84 -1.45 7.24
C THR A 82 -35.44 -1.84 7.73
N LEU A 83 -35.36 -3.07 8.25
CA LEU A 83 -34.20 -3.66 8.92
C LEU A 83 -32.95 -3.64 8.04
N ARG A 84 -32.07 -2.65 8.26
CA ARG A 84 -30.65 -2.84 8.60
C ARG A 84 -29.95 -1.48 8.67
N ASP A 85 -29.97 -0.93 9.88
CA ASP A 85 -29.17 0.20 10.36
C ASP A 85 -27.65 -0.06 10.27
N LEU A 86 -27.12 -0.26 9.07
CA LEU A 86 -25.68 -0.22 8.84
C LEU A 86 -25.24 1.25 8.78
N PRO A 87 -24.22 1.65 9.56
CA PRO A 87 -23.69 3.00 9.51
C PRO A 87 -22.86 3.14 8.23
N LEU A 88 -23.51 3.50 7.12
CA LEU A 88 -22.80 4.18 6.05
C LEU A 88 -22.75 5.64 6.47
N ALA A 89 -21.56 6.10 6.85
CA ALA A 89 -21.29 7.51 7.12
C ALA A 89 -21.89 8.34 5.96
N ALA A 90 -22.90 9.14 6.30
CA ALA A 90 -23.65 9.95 5.38
C ALA A 90 -22.77 11.10 4.86
N ALA A 91 -22.00 10.84 3.80
CA ALA A 91 -21.75 11.88 2.82
C ALA A 91 -23.09 12.11 2.11
N ALA A 92 -23.70 13.26 2.36
CA ALA A 92 -24.97 13.67 1.77
C ALA A 92 -24.92 13.48 0.25
N LEU A 93 -25.68 12.50 -0.26
CA LEU A 93 -25.96 12.43 -1.69
C LEU A 93 -27.06 13.46 -1.98
N PRO A 94 -26.79 14.48 -2.81
CA PRO A 94 -27.78 15.49 -3.16
C PRO A 94 -28.93 14.86 -3.94
N ALA A 95 -30.09 15.50 -3.88
CA ALA A 95 -31.31 15.12 -4.59
C ALA A 95 -31.00 14.74 -6.04
N ASN A 96 -31.30 13.48 -6.39
CA ASN A 96 -31.96 13.03 -7.62
C ASN A 96 -31.80 11.49 -7.79
N SER A 97 -32.52 10.96 -8.78
CA SER A 97 -32.82 9.55 -8.99
C SER A 97 -31.59 8.62 -8.96
N THR A 98 -31.58 7.64 -8.07
CA THR A 98 -30.52 6.61 -7.98
C THR A 98 -31.13 5.22 -8.15
N LEU A 99 -30.67 4.48 -9.15
CA LEU A 99 -30.90 3.04 -9.27
C LEU A 99 -29.72 2.31 -8.63
N TRP A 100 -29.98 1.33 -7.79
CA TRP A 100 -28.92 0.55 -7.15
C TRP A 100 -29.28 -0.92 -7.09
N MET A 101 -28.24 -1.75 -7.02
CA MET A 101 -28.32 -3.17 -6.79
C MET A 101 -27.31 -3.53 -5.71
N SER A 102 -27.71 -4.38 -4.76
CA SER A 102 -26.79 -4.92 -3.76
C SER A 102 -26.96 -6.42 -3.61
N TRP A 103 -25.85 -7.13 -3.51
CA TRP A 103 -25.81 -8.58 -3.33
C TRP A 103 -24.54 -8.97 -2.58
N LYS A 104 -24.69 -9.64 -1.42
CA LYS A 104 -23.56 -10.13 -0.59
C LYS A 104 -22.42 -9.10 -0.40
N GLY A 105 -22.71 -7.81 -0.26
CA GLY A 105 -21.70 -6.75 -0.10
C GLY A 105 -21.07 -6.20 -1.39
N PHE A 106 -21.43 -6.75 -2.56
CA PHE A 106 -21.31 -6.07 -3.84
C PHE A 106 -22.43 -5.03 -3.95
N ARG A 107 -22.10 -3.83 -4.41
CA ARG A 107 -23.06 -2.76 -4.64
C ARG A 107 -22.76 -2.06 -5.96
N ALA A 108 -23.77 -1.97 -6.81
CA ALA A 108 -23.77 -1.18 -8.04
C ALA A 108 -24.79 -0.05 -7.90
N GLU A 109 -24.45 1.16 -8.32
CA GLU A 109 -25.32 2.33 -8.28
C GLU A 109 -25.22 3.07 -9.60
N TYR A 110 -26.33 3.63 -10.06
CA TYR A 110 -26.42 4.52 -11.18
C TYR A 110 -27.11 5.81 -10.74
N ASP A 111 -26.35 6.90 -10.77
CA ASP A 111 -26.82 8.27 -10.53
C ASP A 111 -27.19 8.86 -11.89
N PHE A 112 -28.48 9.11 -12.12
CA PHE A 112 -28.98 9.55 -13.43
C PHE A 112 -28.54 10.97 -13.80
N ASP A 113 -28.26 11.82 -12.82
CA ASP A 113 -27.94 13.25 -13.00
C ASP A 113 -26.45 13.46 -13.23
N LYS A 114 -25.66 12.71 -12.46
CA LYS A 114 -24.23 12.61 -12.71
C LYS A 114 -23.95 11.72 -13.91
N GLN A 115 -24.89 10.85 -14.30
CA GLN A 115 -24.72 9.80 -15.30
C GLN A 115 -23.51 8.91 -14.98
N VAL A 116 -23.36 8.56 -13.70
CA VAL A 116 -22.24 7.78 -13.19
C VAL A 116 -22.73 6.41 -12.74
N VAL A 117 -22.08 5.34 -13.23
CA VAL A 117 -22.25 3.99 -12.70
C VAL A 117 -21.11 3.70 -11.74
N ALA A 118 -21.41 3.42 -10.47
CA ALA A 118 -20.44 3.10 -9.44
C ALA A 118 -20.60 1.66 -8.96
N PHE A 119 -19.50 0.94 -8.85
CA PHE A 119 -19.39 -0.40 -8.28
C PHE A 119 -18.54 -0.33 -7.01
N SER A 120 -18.89 -1.10 -5.99
CA SER A 120 -18.11 -1.19 -4.76
C SER A 120 -18.24 -2.58 -4.11
N LEU A 121 -17.19 -2.96 -3.39
CA LEU A 121 -17.11 -4.23 -2.67
C LEU A 121 -16.88 -3.97 -1.18
N THR A 122 -17.71 -4.56 -0.33
CA THR A 122 -17.58 -4.54 1.13
C THR A 122 -17.71 -5.94 1.70
N GLY A 123 -16.77 -6.34 2.55
CA GLY A 123 -16.68 -7.70 3.11
C GLY A 123 -16.07 -8.74 2.18
N TRP A 124 -15.47 -8.34 1.05
CA TRP A 124 -14.91 -9.26 0.05
C TRP A 124 -13.40 -9.40 0.15
N THR A 125 -12.91 -10.57 -0.25
CA THR A 125 -11.51 -10.87 -0.53
C THR A 125 -11.39 -11.42 -1.95
N VAL A 126 -10.19 -11.48 -2.51
CA VAL A 126 -9.97 -12.14 -3.81
C VAL A 126 -10.47 -13.58 -3.77
N GLY A 127 -10.19 -14.27 -2.66
CA GLY A 127 -10.67 -15.64 -2.47
C GLY A 127 -12.19 -15.75 -2.36
N SER A 128 -12.86 -14.85 -1.64
CA SER A 128 -14.32 -14.88 -1.52
C SER A 128 -15.02 -14.59 -2.85
N LEU A 129 -14.42 -13.74 -3.71
CA LEU A 129 -14.91 -13.49 -5.08
C LEU A 129 -14.90 -14.77 -5.91
N ILE A 130 -13.79 -15.50 -5.87
CA ILE A 130 -13.65 -16.77 -6.58
C ILE A 130 -14.65 -17.79 -6.02
N THR A 131 -14.77 -17.90 -4.69
CA THR A 131 -15.75 -18.79 -4.06
C THR A 131 -17.17 -18.46 -4.50
N ALA A 132 -17.58 -17.19 -4.50
CA ALA A 132 -18.94 -16.82 -4.94
C ALA A 132 -19.21 -17.10 -6.42
N LEU A 133 -18.19 -16.99 -7.30
CA LEU A 133 -18.32 -17.39 -8.70
C LEU A 133 -18.50 -18.90 -8.84
N VAL A 134 -17.79 -19.70 -8.05
CA VAL A 134 -17.91 -21.17 -8.07
C VAL A 134 -19.24 -21.63 -7.43
N GLU A 135 -19.71 -20.97 -6.37
CA GLU A 135 -21.05 -21.14 -5.80
C GLU A 135 -22.12 -20.91 -6.88
N MET A 136 -21.99 -19.84 -7.68
CA MET A 136 -22.91 -19.51 -8.77
C MET A 136 -22.87 -20.56 -9.90
N LEU A 137 -21.75 -21.24 -10.10
CA LEU A 137 -21.60 -22.30 -11.10
C LEU A 137 -22.13 -23.66 -10.61
N GLY A 138 -22.59 -23.77 -9.36
CA GLY A 138 -23.30 -24.95 -8.85
C GLY A 138 -22.58 -25.73 -7.76
N ASP A 139 -21.48 -25.24 -7.20
CA ASP A 139 -20.83 -25.83 -6.02
C ASP A 139 -20.95 -24.91 -4.79
N PRO A 140 -22.07 -25.00 -4.03
CA PRO A 140 -22.38 -24.08 -2.94
C PRO A 140 -21.50 -24.26 -1.68
N TYR A 141 -20.71 -25.33 -1.60
CA TYR A 141 -19.83 -25.62 -0.47
C TYR A 141 -18.35 -25.46 -0.81
N PHE A 142 -18.05 -24.92 -2.00
CA PHE A 142 -16.70 -24.71 -2.45
C PHE A 142 -15.93 -23.78 -1.50
N THR A 143 -14.75 -24.22 -1.07
CA THR A 143 -13.80 -23.39 -0.33
C THR A 143 -12.43 -23.53 -0.97
N LEU A 144 -11.61 -22.48 -0.91
CA LEU A 144 -10.25 -22.53 -1.45
C LEU A 144 -9.36 -23.36 -0.51
N PRO A 145 -8.87 -24.54 -0.93
CA PRO A 145 -7.96 -25.33 -0.10
C PRO A 145 -6.59 -24.65 -0.03
N ALA A 146 -5.76 -25.04 0.94
CA ALA A 146 -4.36 -24.66 0.94
C ALA A 146 -3.66 -25.16 -0.36
N PRO A 147 -2.75 -24.37 -0.97
CA PRO A 147 -2.25 -23.06 -0.55
C PRO A 147 -3.13 -21.87 -1.01
N TRP A 148 -4.10 -22.09 -1.89
CA TRP A 148 -4.96 -21.06 -2.51
C TRP A 148 -5.81 -20.27 -1.51
N SER A 149 -6.04 -20.82 -0.32
CA SER A 149 -6.62 -20.11 0.83
C SER A 149 -5.91 -18.77 1.15
N VAL A 150 -4.65 -18.57 0.71
CA VAL A 150 -3.95 -17.28 0.83
C VAL A 150 -4.71 -16.14 0.11
N LEU A 151 -5.48 -16.43 -0.93
CA LEU A 151 -6.30 -15.41 -1.61
C LEU A 151 -7.42 -14.87 -0.71
N ASN A 152 -7.80 -15.59 0.34
CA ASN A 152 -8.74 -15.11 1.35
C ASN A 152 -8.15 -14.03 2.26
N SER A 153 -6.83 -13.84 2.31
CA SER A 153 -6.21 -12.77 3.12
C SER A 153 -6.14 -11.44 2.37
N ILE A 154 -6.29 -11.46 1.03
CA ILE A 154 -6.25 -10.26 0.19
C ILE A 154 -7.64 -9.61 0.21
N ALA A 155 -7.84 -8.69 1.15
CA ALA A 155 -9.08 -7.93 1.25
C ALA A 155 -9.30 -7.04 0.02
N LEU A 156 -10.54 -7.03 -0.49
CA LEU A 156 -11.04 -6.12 -1.52
C LEU A 156 -11.92 -5.01 -0.94
N ASN A 157 -11.97 -4.93 0.39
CA ASN A 157 -12.67 -3.87 1.12
C ASN A 157 -12.08 -2.52 0.73
N GLY A 158 -12.94 -1.58 0.34
CA GLY A 158 -12.51 -0.25 -0.11
C GLY A 158 -12.22 -0.17 -1.61
N PHE A 159 -12.38 -1.27 -2.36
CA PHE A 159 -12.34 -1.23 -3.82
C PHE A 159 -13.64 -0.67 -4.40
N SER A 160 -13.51 0.28 -5.34
CA SER A 160 -14.61 0.86 -6.09
C SER A 160 -14.19 1.17 -7.53
N ILE A 161 -15.10 0.97 -8.48
CA ILE A 161 -14.92 1.40 -9.88
C ILE A 161 -16.09 2.31 -10.24
N GLN A 162 -15.82 3.41 -10.91
CA GLN A 162 -16.82 4.36 -11.38
C GLN A 162 -16.65 4.59 -12.87
N PHE A 163 -17.77 4.63 -13.58
CA PHE A 163 -17.86 4.93 -15.00
C PHE A 163 -18.67 6.20 -15.18
N ASP A 164 -18.06 7.22 -15.78
CA ASP A 164 -18.76 8.44 -16.19
C ASP A 164 -19.26 8.28 -17.62
N LEU A 165 -20.59 8.29 -17.79
CA LEU A 165 -21.25 8.12 -19.07
C LEU A 165 -21.49 9.45 -19.80
N LYS A 166 -21.14 10.60 -19.22
CA LYS A 166 -21.27 11.91 -19.88
C LYS A 166 -20.39 11.99 -21.12
N SER A 167 -20.96 12.53 -22.19
CA SER A 167 -20.19 12.87 -23.39
C SER A 167 -19.16 13.95 -23.04
N GLY A 168 -17.88 13.71 -23.35
CA GLY A 168 -16.78 14.64 -23.05
C GLY A 168 -16.24 14.57 -21.62
N ALA A 169 -16.61 13.56 -20.83
CA ALA A 169 -16.01 13.34 -19.51
C ALA A 169 -14.49 13.14 -19.64
N LYS A 170 -13.72 13.98 -18.93
CA LYS A 170 -12.24 13.88 -18.89
C LYS A 170 -11.78 12.55 -18.31
N SER A 171 -12.52 12.02 -17.34
CA SER A 171 -12.22 10.76 -16.66
C SER A 171 -13.37 9.75 -16.78
N ARG A 172 -13.37 8.98 -17.88
CA ARG A 172 -14.47 8.01 -18.15
C ARG A 172 -14.48 6.84 -17.19
N VAL A 173 -13.32 6.42 -16.70
CA VAL A 173 -13.17 5.30 -15.76
C VAL A 173 -12.30 5.75 -14.60
N THR A 174 -12.77 5.52 -13.38
CA THR A 174 -12.03 5.77 -12.14
C THR A 174 -12.10 4.54 -11.27
N ALA A 175 -10.97 3.94 -10.91
CA ALA A 175 -10.90 2.90 -9.90
C ALA A 175 -10.24 3.45 -8.63
N LYS A 176 -10.76 3.08 -7.46
CA LYS A 176 -10.26 3.49 -6.16
C LYS A 176 -10.08 2.27 -5.29
N TYR A 177 -9.02 2.26 -4.49
CA TYR A 177 -8.78 1.25 -3.47
C TYR A 177 -8.32 1.93 -2.19
N THR A 178 -9.21 1.96 -1.19
CA THR A 178 -8.88 2.44 0.15
C THR A 178 -8.28 1.31 0.98
N LEU A 179 -7.13 1.55 1.59
CA LEU A 179 -6.49 0.58 2.47
C LEU A 179 -7.29 0.41 3.76
N PRO A 180 -7.41 -0.83 4.29
CA PRO A 180 -8.09 -1.07 5.57
C PRO A 180 -7.49 -0.30 6.76
N ALA A 181 -6.18 -0.05 6.71
CA ALA A 181 -5.46 0.80 7.63
C ALA A 181 -4.49 1.68 6.84
N PRO A 182 -4.39 2.99 7.14
CA PRO A 182 -3.38 3.85 6.51
C PRO A 182 -1.97 3.32 6.80
N ILE A 183 -1.12 3.31 5.77
CA ILE A 183 0.31 3.05 5.94
C ILE A 183 0.97 4.37 6.29
N ASP A 184 1.55 4.46 7.48
CA ASP A 184 2.29 5.64 7.93
C ASP A 184 3.78 5.30 8.05
N LEU A 185 4.60 6.02 7.27
CA LEU A 185 6.06 5.89 7.25
C LEU A 185 6.74 7.10 7.91
N GLY A 186 5.99 7.95 8.63
CA GLY A 186 6.46 9.17 9.30
C GLY A 186 6.67 10.36 8.37
N PHE A 187 7.15 10.13 7.14
CA PHE A 187 7.28 11.15 6.09
C PHE A 187 6.24 11.00 4.96
N LEU A 188 5.51 9.89 4.95
CA LEU A 188 4.54 9.54 3.92
C LEU A 188 3.40 8.74 4.56
N THR A 189 2.18 9.21 4.35
CA THR A 189 0.95 8.52 4.74
C THR A 189 0.20 8.12 3.49
N ILE A 190 -0.12 6.83 3.35
CA ILE A 190 -0.91 6.29 2.24
C ILE A 190 -2.22 5.75 2.80
N LYS A 191 -3.34 6.35 2.39
CA LYS A 191 -4.70 5.91 2.73
C LYS A 191 -5.30 5.04 1.64
N GLY A 192 -4.87 5.22 0.39
CA GLY A 192 -5.38 4.44 -0.73
C GLY A 192 -4.68 4.76 -2.04
N LEU A 193 -5.15 4.09 -3.09
CA LEU A 193 -4.70 4.26 -4.46
C LEU A 193 -5.91 4.62 -5.32
N GLN A 194 -5.69 5.50 -6.28
CA GLN A 194 -6.67 5.87 -7.29
C GLN A 194 -6.07 5.73 -8.68
N PHE A 195 -6.81 5.07 -9.56
CA PHE A 195 -6.47 4.91 -10.96
C PHE A 195 -7.49 5.69 -11.77
N LEU A 196 -7.03 6.58 -12.64
CA LEU A 196 -7.91 7.39 -13.48
C LEU A 196 -7.54 7.19 -14.95
N GLN A 197 -8.55 7.13 -15.80
CA GLN A 197 -8.34 7.23 -17.25
C GLN A 197 -8.58 8.68 -17.66
N VAL A 198 -7.52 9.48 -17.84
CA VAL A 198 -7.62 10.89 -18.25
C VAL A 198 -7.19 11.03 -19.71
N ASP A 199 -8.08 11.55 -20.57
CA ASP A 199 -7.78 11.80 -21.99
C ASP A 199 -7.18 10.58 -22.74
N GLY A 200 -7.67 9.38 -22.42
CA GLY A 200 -7.20 8.12 -23.01
C GLY A 200 -5.89 7.56 -22.41
N LYS A 201 -5.26 8.28 -21.48
CA LYS A 201 -4.10 7.82 -20.73
C LYS A 201 -4.52 7.20 -19.39
N VAL A 202 -3.78 6.20 -18.95
CA VAL A 202 -3.95 5.62 -17.62
C VAL A 202 -3.04 6.35 -16.66
N THR A 203 -3.61 6.82 -15.56
CA THR A 203 -2.90 7.57 -14.53
C THR A 203 -3.09 6.91 -13.16
N LEU A 204 -2.10 7.07 -12.28
CA LEU A 204 -2.09 6.64 -10.89
C LEU A 204 -1.98 7.86 -9.99
N ALA A 205 -2.78 7.88 -8.92
CA ALA A 205 -2.63 8.80 -7.81
C ALA A 205 -2.63 8.02 -6.49
N ILE A 206 -1.88 8.54 -5.52
CA ILE A 206 -1.85 8.07 -4.14
C ILE A 206 -2.79 8.99 -3.35
N ASP A 207 -3.82 8.40 -2.76
CA ASP A 207 -4.63 9.09 -1.75
C ASP A 207 -3.83 9.07 -0.44
N GLY A 208 -3.16 10.18 -0.16
CA GLY A 208 -2.16 10.26 0.89
C GLY A 208 -1.52 11.63 1.01
N SER A 209 -0.56 11.75 1.91
CA SER A 209 0.21 12.98 2.12
C SER A 209 1.67 12.66 2.37
N CYS A 210 2.57 13.46 1.80
CA CYS A 210 4.00 13.39 1.99
C CYS A 210 4.51 14.68 2.65
N SER A 211 5.27 14.58 3.74
CA SER A 211 5.81 15.77 4.42
C SER A 211 7.08 16.31 3.75
N VAL A 212 7.56 15.69 2.68
CA VAL A 212 8.71 16.15 1.91
C VAL A 212 8.31 17.34 1.04
N PRO A 213 8.99 18.50 1.17
CA PRO A 213 8.68 19.69 0.39
C PRO A 213 8.68 19.41 -1.12
N GLY A 214 7.66 19.91 -1.83
CA GLY A 214 7.53 19.77 -3.29
C GLY A 214 6.99 18.43 -3.79
N LEU A 215 6.83 17.40 -2.93
CA LEU A 215 6.25 16.11 -3.35
C LEU A 215 4.71 16.07 -3.28
N ASN A 216 4.07 16.75 -2.34
CA ASN A 216 2.60 16.87 -2.31
C ASN A 216 2.03 17.60 -3.53
N GLU A 217 2.84 18.45 -4.15
CA GLU A 217 2.45 19.24 -5.33
C GLU A 217 2.60 18.43 -6.63
N GLN A 218 3.19 17.22 -6.56
CA GLN A 218 3.36 16.36 -7.72
C GLN A 218 2.03 15.71 -8.14
N PRO A 219 1.84 15.42 -9.44
CA PRO A 219 0.62 14.78 -9.94
C PRO A 219 0.29 13.46 -9.23
N LEU A 220 1.31 12.71 -8.78
CA LEU A 220 1.14 11.44 -8.06
C LEU A 220 0.36 11.58 -6.74
N PHE A 221 0.42 12.73 -6.07
CA PHE A 221 -0.31 13.00 -4.81
C PHE A 221 -1.54 13.89 -5.02
N ASN A 222 -1.83 14.26 -6.28
CA ASN A 222 -2.92 15.17 -6.60
C ASN A 222 -3.91 14.52 -7.58
N PRO A 223 -4.85 13.69 -7.07
CA PRO A 223 -5.85 13.04 -7.91
C PRO A 223 -6.79 14.03 -8.60
N GLU A 224 -7.01 15.22 -8.03
CA GLU A 224 -7.85 16.27 -8.63
C GLU A 224 -7.21 16.89 -9.88
N GLN A 225 -5.88 16.83 -9.99
CA GLN A 225 -5.13 17.26 -11.17
C GLN A 225 -4.97 16.15 -12.23
N GLY A 226 -5.64 15.00 -12.04
CA GLY A 226 -5.65 13.91 -13.01
C GLY A 226 -4.59 12.83 -12.78
N GLY A 227 -3.82 12.89 -11.69
CA GLY A 227 -2.85 11.86 -11.34
C GLY A 227 -1.60 11.83 -12.22
N GLN A 228 -0.70 10.89 -11.94
CA GLN A 228 0.53 10.68 -12.68
C GLN A 228 0.34 9.66 -13.81
N ASP A 229 0.78 9.98 -15.04
CA ASP A 229 0.79 9.02 -16.15
C ASP A 229 1.64 7.78 -15.81
N VAL A 230 1.06 6.59 -15.89
CA VAL A 230 1.74 5.34 -15.53
C VAL A 230 2.91 5.00 -16.47
N GLN A 231 2.88 5.51 -17.70
CA GLN A 231 3.98 5.37 -18.66
C GLN A 231 5.14 6.33 -18.37
N ASN A 232 4.90 7.33 -17.52
CA ASN A 232 5.88 8.35 -17.17
C ASN A 232 5.85 8.61 -15.66
N MET A 233 6.06 7.56 -14.87
CA MET A 233 6.16 7.69 -13.42
C MET A 233 7.40 8.51 -13.05
N PRO A 234 7.32 9.45 -12.10
CA PRO A 234 8.49 10.13 -11.59
C PRO A 234 9.44 9.07 -11.02
N PRO A 235 10.76 9.23 -11.19
CA PRO A 235 11.71 8.35 -10.56
C PRO A 235 11.45 8.40 -9.05
N VAL A 236 11.03 7.28 -8.48
CA VAL A 236 10.77 7.12 -7.05
C VAL A 236 12.05 7.50 -6.29
N PRO A 237 12.03 8.58 -5.47
CA PRO A 237 13.18 8.92 -4.64
C PRO A 237 13.34 7.80 -3.58
N GLY A 238 14.21 6.83 -3.86
CA GLY A 238 14.41 5.66 -2.98
C GLY A 238 14.17 4.30 -3.61
N GLN A 239 13.78 4.16 -4.89
CA GLN A 239 14.19 2.95 -5.64
C GLN A 239 15.66 3.09 -5.97
N GLY A 240 16.48 2.70 -5.01
CA GLY A 240 17.92 2.79 -5.06
C GLY A 240 18.48 3.11 -3.69
N ASN A 241 19.78 2.91 -3.58
CA ASN A 241 20.56 3.03 -2.35
C ASN A 241 20.73 4.50 -1.91
N ALA A 242 19.69 5.34 -1.99
CA ALA A 242 19.79 6.78 -1.76
C ALA A 242 19.83 7.13 -0.26
N TYR A 243 19.06 6.42 0.57
CA TYR A 243 19.00 6.67 2.02
C TYR A 243 19.80 5.65 2.82
N PHE A 244 19.78 4.39 2.40
CA PHE A 244 20.49 3.30 3.05
C PHE A 244 20.96 2.32 1.98
N ASP A 245 22.19 1.84 2.12
CA ASP A 245 22.80 0.84 1.24
C ASP A 245 23.49 -0.22 2.07
N LEU A 246 23.02 -1.47 2.03
CA LEU A 246 23.72 -2.59 2.63
C LEU A 246 24.61 -3.24 1.57
N LYS A 247 25.92 -2.97 1.65
CA LYS A 247 26.91 -3.46 0.68
C LYS A 247 27.43 -4.86 1.02
N LEU A 248 27.56 -5.16 2.32
CA LEU A 248 27.99 -6.46 2.82
C LEU A 248 27.22 -6.83 4.08
N LEU A 249 26.76 -8.08 4.15
CA LEU A 249 26.38 -8.76 5.38
C LEU A 249 26.94 -10.18 5.33
N ALA A 250 27.89 -10.49 6.21
CA ALA A 250 28.47 -11.82 6.37
C ALA A 250 28.21 -12.30 7.80
N LEU A 251 27.58 -13.47 7.93
CA LEU A 251 27.28 -14.11 9.21
C LEU A 251 27.73 -15.58 9.14
N GLY A 252 28.34 -16.07 10.20
CA GLY A 252 28.76 -17.47 10.27
C GLY A 252 29.11 -17.90 11.69
N GLN A 253 28.85 -19.16 12.01
CA GLN A 253 29.29 -19.77 13.26
C GLN A 253 30.51 -20.64 12.95
N ARG A 254 31.55 -20.57 13.81
CA ARG A 254 32.81 -21.30 13.61
C ARG A 254 33.52 -20.98 12.29
N ILE A 255 33.45 -19.72 11.89
CA ILE A 255 34.13 -19.21 10.70
C ILE A 255 35.22 -18.25 11.14
N ALA A 256 36.44 -18.45 10.65
CA ALA A 256 37.56 -17.52 10.78
C ALA A 256 37.86 -16.84 9.45
N ILE A 257 38.54 -15.69 9.49
CA ILE A 257 39.05 -15.01 8.30
C ILE A 257 40.54 -15.31 8.13
N ALA A 258 40.93 -15.86 6.98
CA ALA A 258 42.33 -16.15 6.69
C ALA A 258 43.18 -14.87 6.70
N GLY A 259 44.35 -14.91 7.33
CA GLY A 259 45.23 -13.75 7.41
C GLY A 259 44.75 -12.62 8.32
N ALA A 260 43.82 -12.87 9.26
CA ALA A 260 43.31 -11.88 10.21
C ALA A 260 44.40 -10.96 10.83
N PRO A 261 45.58 -11.45 11.26
CA PRO A 261 46.61 -10.61 11.87
C PRO A 261 47.31 -9.61 10.92
N THR A 262 47.25 -9.84 9.61
CA THR A 262 47.98 -9.03 8.62
C THR A 262 47.20 -7.79 8.17
N PHE A 263 45.88 -7.76 8.41
CA PHE A 263 45.06 -6.58 8.14
C PHE A 263 45.49 -5.39 9.00
N LYS A 264 45.44 -4.21 8.38
CA LYS A 264 45.79 -2.92 9.02
C LYS A 264 44.56 -2.11 9.37
N THR A 265 43.46 -2.27 8.64
CA THR A 265 42.22 -1.49 8.85
C THR A 265 40.98 -2.37 8.73
N THR A 266 39.89 -1.96 9.37
CA THR A 266 38.58 -2.61 9.21
C THR A 266 38.13 -2.57 7.75
N GLN A 267 38.45 -1.49 7.03
CA GLN A 267 38.16 -1.37 5.61
C GLN A 267 38.86 -2.43 4.75
N GLU A 268 40.11 -2.79 5.05
CA GLU A 268 40.81 -3.85 4.32
C GLU A 268 40.11 -5.21 4.52
N VAL A 269 39.65 -5.51 5.74
CA VAL A 269 38.93 -6.74 6.05
C VAL A 269 37.62 -6.82 5.27
N ILE A 270 36.81 -5.76 5.31
CA ILE A 270 35.53 -5.69 4.59
C ILE A 270 35.74 -5.82 3.09
N LYS A 271 36.71 -5.11 2.50
CA LYS A 271 37.02 -5.23 1.07
C LYS A 271 37.42 -6.65 0.68
N ALA A 272 38.15 -7.35 1.56
CA ALA A 272 38.54 -8.72 1.30
C ALA A 272 37.32 -9.67 1.33
N LEU A 273 36.35 -9.43 2.22
CA LEU A 273 35.09 -10.18 2.26
C LEU A 273 34.17 -9.86 1.06
N GLU A 274 34.12 -8.61 0.61
CA GLU A 274 33.35 -8.20 -0.59
C GLU A 274 33.90 -8.82 -1.88
N ALA A 275 35.20 -9.13 -1.92
CA ALA A 275 35.85 -9.73 -3.09
C ALA A 275 35.55 -11.24 -3.24
N ILE A 276 34.82 -11.85 -2.30
CA ILE A 276 34.49 -13.28 -2.36
C ILE A 276 33.47 -13.52 -3.48
N PRO A 277 33.73 -14.49 -4.39
CA PRO A 277 32.80 -14.82 -5.45
C PRO A 277 31.46 -15.34 -4.91
N ALA A 278 30.37 -15.03 -5.62
CA ALA A 278 29.05 -15.54 -5.29
C ALA A 278 28.97 -17.08 -5.41
N SER A 279 28.25 -17.72 -4.50
CA SER A 279 28.04 -19.18 -4.48
C SER A 279 26.90 -19.67 -5.39
N SER A 280 26.48 -18.87 -6.38
CA SER A 280 25.34 -19.17 -7.25
C SER A 280 25.67 -20.06 -8.46
N GLY A 281 26.93 -20.49 -8.60
CA GLY A 281 27.39 -21.37 -9.68
C GLY A 281 27.60 -22.83 -9.24
N PRO A 282 27.74 -23.78 -10.18
CA PRO A 282 28.08 -25.15 -9.87
C PRO A 282 29.54 -25.26 -9.38
N GLY A 283 29.73 -25.39 -8.06
CA GLY A 283 31.05 -25.59 -7.43
C GLY A 283 31.20 -24.82 -6.12
N MET A 284 32.30 -25.07 -5.40
CA MET A 284 32.68 -24.19 -4.28
C MET A 284 33.18 -22.85 -4.85
N PRO A 285 32.80 -21.70 -4.25
CA PRO A 285 33.17 -20.37 -4.76
C PRO A 285 34.68 -20.09 -4.69
N PHE A 286 35.43 -20.90 -3.95
CA PHE A 286 36.89 -20.87 -3.85
C PHE A 286 37.43 -22.26 -3.50
N ASP A 287 38.70 -22.50 -3.84
CA ASP A 287 39.42 -23.74 -3.54
C ASP A 287 39.91 -23.73 -2.07
N PRO A 288 39.43 -24.66 -1.20
CA PRO A 288 39.87 -24.75 0.19
C PRO A 288 41.36 -25.07 0.36
N SER A 289 42.00 -25.66 -0.66
CA SER A 289 43.42 -26.01 -0.63
C SER A 289 44.35 -24.84 -0.94
N GLN A 290 43.82 -23.75 -1.50
CA GLN A 290 44.55 -22.53 -1.86
C GLN A 290 43.99 -21.31 -1.14
N GLN A 291 43.96 -21.38 0.19
CA GLN A 291 43.43 -20.32 1.04
C GLN A 291 44.20 -19.00 0.85
N LYS A 292 43.48 -17.94 0.48
CA LYS A 292 44.01 -16.57 0.35
C LYS A 292 43.61 -15.70 1.54
N PRO A 293 44.41 -14.69 1.92
CA PRO A 293 44.01 -13.72 2.94
C PRO A 293 42.64 -13.11 2.63
N GLY A 294 41.77 -13.01 3.65
CA GLY A 294 40.41 -12.50 3.53
C GLY A 294 39.34 -13.54 3.22
N GLN A 295 39.71 -14.78 2.90
CA GLN A 295 38.73 -15.84 2.67
C GLN A 295 38.22 -16.43 3.99
N PRO A 296 36.89 -16.59 4.16
CA PRO A 296 36.31 -17.25 5.31
C PRO A 296 36.58 -18.75 5.23
N TYR A 297 36.89 -19.36 6.36
CA TYR A 297 37.07 -20.80 6.46
C TYR A 297 36.54 -21.33 7.77
N TYR A 298 36.19 -22.61 7.79
CA TYR A 298 35.77 -23.26 9.02
C TYR A 298 36.94 -23.37 10.00
N ASN A 299 36.78 -22.80 11.18
CA ASN A 299 37.70 -22.95 12.29
C ASN A 299 36.92 -23.29 13.57
N ARG A 300 37.23 -24.44 14.16
CA ARG A 300 36.56 -24.92 15.38
C ARG A 300 36.82 -24.03 16.60
N SER A 301 37.93 -23.31 16.64
CA SER A 301 38.28 -22.42 17.75
C SER A 301 37.62 -21.04 17.64
N SER A 302 37.05 -20.69 16.50
CA SER A 302 36.34 -19.43 16.32
C SER A 302 34.87 -19.61 16.72
N ASN A 303 34.27 -18.59 17.32
CA ASN A 303 32.89 -18.67 17.77
C ASN A 303 31.94 -18.13 16.71
N TRP A 304 32.13 -16.86 16.32
CA TRP A 304 31.23 -16.14 15.44
C TRP A 304 31.99 -15.25 14.47
N LEU A 305 31.49 -15.20 13.24
CA LEU A 305 31.77 -14.16 12.26
C LEU A 305 30.49 -13.35 12.06
N GLY A 306 30.61 -12.04 12.24
CA GLY A 306 29.63 -11.04 11.85
C GLY A 306 30.36 -9.86 11.22
N ALA A 307 30.14 -9.61 9.94
CA ALA A 307 30.68 -8.45 9.26
C ALA A 307 29.58 -7.73 8.50
N MET A 308 29.59 -6.40 8.56
CA MET A 308 28.58 -5.56 7.95
C MET A 308 29.20 -4.28 7.41
N HIS A 309 28.78 -3.87 6.22
CA HIS A 309 29.14 -2.60 5.62
C HIS A 309 27.88 -1.96 5.05
N PHE A 310 27.57 -0.76 5.52
CA PHE A 310 26.45 0.00 5.00
C PHE A 310 26.77 1.50 4.87
N GLY A 311 26.10 2.14 3.92
CA GLY A 311 26.10 3.58 3.74
C GLY A 311 24.75 4.18 4.10
N ILE A 312 24.75 5.37 4.70
CA ILE A 312 23.55 6.17 4.95
C ILE A 312 23.69 7.52 4.22
N LEU A 313 22.62 7.92 3.53
CA LEU A 313 22.47 9.15 2.75
C LEU A 313 23.53 9.29 1.63
N ARG A 314 23.19 8.86 0.43
CA ARG A 314 24.02 9.03 -0.77
C ARG A 314 24.25 10.52 -1.08
N ILE A 315 25.47 10.83 -1.52
CA ILE A 315 25.91 12.19 -1.85
C ILE A 315 25.96 12.34 -3.37
N GLY A 316 24.99 13.08 -3.93
CA GLY A 316 24.90 13.32 -5.37
C GLY A 316 24.83 12.03 -6.19
N GLU A 317 25.33 12.08 -7.43
CA GLU A 317 25.43 10.89 -8.30
C GLU A 317 26.61 9.97 -7.94
N SER A 318 27.49 10.39 -7.03
CA SER A 318 28.64 9.61 -6.59
C SER A 318 28.21 8.33 -5.85
N ALA A 319 29.00 7.26 -5.94
CA ALA A 319 28.83 6.03 -5.14
C ALA A 319 29.27 6.22 -3.66
N LYS A 320 29.18 7.45 -3.13
CA LYS A 320 29.63 7.83 -1.79
C LYS A 320 28.44 8.18 -0.90
N TYR A 321 28.58 7.87 0.39
CA TYR A 321 27.56 8.04 1.42
C TYR A 321 28.05 9.03 2.48
N ALA A 322 27.13 9.87 2.99
CA ALA A 322 27.42 10.86 4.01
C ALA A 322 27.91 10.21 5.30
N ILE A 323 27.35 9.05 5.64
CA ILE A 323 27.85 8.17 6.69
C ILE A 323 28.18 6.84 6.03
N ASP A 324 29.42 6.40 6.17
CA ASP A 324 29.91 5.10 5.72
C ASP A 324 30.38 4.33 6.95
N PHE A 325 29.72 3.21 7.24
CA PHE A 325 29.93 2.46 8.47
C PHE A 325 30.29 1.01 8.15
N MET A 326 31.35 0.53 8.80
CA MET A 326 31.86 -0.83 8.66
C MET A 326 32.08 -1.42 10.04
N VAL A 327 31.67 -2.66 10.23
CA VAL A 327 31.92 -3.41 11.45
C VAL A 327 32.30 -4.83 11.11
N VAL A 328 33.29 -5.37 11.82
CA VAL A 328 33.70 -6.76 11.76
C VAL A 328 33.82 -7.30 13.18
N PHE A 329 33.22 -8.45 13.41
CA PHE A 329 33.26 -9.21 14.63
C PHE A 329 33.63 -10.64 14.25
N ASN A 330 34.88 -11.02 14.44
CA ASN A 330 35.35 -12.38 14.19
C ASN A 330 36.01 -12.91 15.46
N ASP A 331 35.19 -13.46 16.37
CA ASP A 331 35.63 -13.86 17.70
C ASP A 331 36.39 -15.20 17.66
N PRO A 332 37.59 -15.31 18.28
CA PRO A 332 38.32 -14.30 19.07
C PRO A 332 39.40 -13.52 18.32
N ASP A 333 39.49 -13.70 17.00
CA ASP A 333 40.67 -13.36 16.20
C ASP A 333 40.74 -11.88 15.80
N LEU A 334 39.60 -11.21 15.56
CA LEU A 334 39.57 -9.85 15.00
C LEU A 334 38.26 -9.10 15.33
N TYR A 335 38.38 -7.84 15.73
CA TYR A 335 37.25 -6.92 15.92
C TYR A 335 37.55 -5.57 15.28
N GLY A 336 36.69 -5.07 14.41
CA GLY A 336 36.90 -3.83 13.69
C GLY A 336 35.65 -2.97 13.69
N LEU A 337 35.83 -1.66 13.83
CA LEU A 337 34.78 -0.66 13.63
C LEU A 337 35.38 0.52 12.87
N ARG A 338 34.70 0.92 11.80
CA ARG A 338 35.03 2.15 11.08
C ARG A 338 33.80 2.98 10.83
N LEU A 339 33.95 4.28 11.04
CA LEU A 339 32.99 5.32 10.71
C LEU A 339 33.68 6.39 9.87
N ALA A 340 33.18 6.65 8.67
CA ALA A 340 33.63 7.74 7.82
C ALA A 340 32.47 8.68 7.48
N LEU A 341 32.73 9.98 7.56
CA LEU A 341 31.77 11.05 7.32
C LEU A 341 32.18 11.82 6.06
N ASN A 342 31.34 11.82 5.04
CA ASN A 342 31.69 12.36 3.72
C ASN A 342 30.75 13.46 3.24
N GLY A 343 31.26 14.32 2.35
CA GLY A 343 30.47 15.30 1.60
C GLY A 343 29.96 16.50 2.41
N ASP A 344 29.45 17.48 1.68
CA ASP A 344 29.12 18.80 2.23
C ASP A 344 27.99 18.77 3.28
N LYS A 345 27.15 17.73 3.22
CA LYS A 345 26.08 17.50 4.22
C LYS A 345 26.63 17.30 5.64
N MET A 346 27.87 16.81 5.77
CA MET A 346 28.53 16.61 7.07
C MET A 346 29.21 17.89 7.60
N LYS A 347 29.18 19.00 6.84
CA LYS A 347 29.70 20.32 7.21
C LYS A 347 31.11 20.21 7.81
N VAL A 348 31.30 20.67 9.05
CA VAL A 348 32.59 20.67 9.77
C VAL A 348 33.17 19.28 10.02
N LEU A 349 32.36 18.22 9.91
CA LEU A 349 32.79 16.83 10.07
C LEU A 349 33.11 16.14 8.74
N ALA A 350 32.91 16.81 7.60
CA ALA A 350 33.21 16.25 6.30
C ALA A 350 34.69 15.85 6.19
N GLY A 351 34.95 14.62 5.75
CA GLY A 351 36.29 14.04 5.63
C GLY A 351 36.80 13.35 6.89
N LEU A 352 36.07 13.39 8.01
CA LEU A 352 36.42 12.64 9.21
C LEU A 352 36.33 11.14 8.95
N ALA A 353 37.36 10.38 9.33
CA ALA A 353 37.30 8.92 9.37
C ALA A 353 37.99 8.39 10.62
N ILE A 354 37.35 7.41 11.27
CA ILE A 354 37.86 6.72 12.44
C ILE A 354 37.78 5.23 12.12
N ASP A 355 38.90 4.53 12.19
CA ASP A 355 38.99 3.08 12.02
C ASP A 355 39.71 2.51 13.25
N VAL A 356 39.01 1.67 14.01
CA VAL A 356 39.53 0.98 15.19
C VAL A 356 39.54 -0.51 14.89
N LEU A 357 40.72 -1.10 14.88
CA LEU A 357 40.92 -2.52 14.61
C LEU A 357 41.67 -3.17 15.76
N TYR A 358 41.04 -4.14 16.40
CA TYR A 358 41.69 -5.13 17.24
C TYR A 358 42.01 -6.38 16.43
N LYS A 359 43.20 -6.94 16.66
CA LYS A 359 43.59 -8.25 16.13
C LYS A 359 44.36 -9.05 17.17
N LYS A 360 44.08 -10.34 17.20
CA LYS A 360 44.87 -11.31 17.94
C LYS A 360 46.14 -11.64 17.15
N ILE A 361 47.32 -11.47 17.75
CA ILE A 361 48.63 -11.75 17.13
C ILE A 361 49.12 -13.13 17.54
N THR A 362 49.03 -13.45 18.83
CA THR A 362 49.29 -14.78 19.40
C THR A 362 48.21 -15.10 20.43
N ASP A 363 48.27 -16.28 21.06
CA ASP A 363 47.29 -16.65 22.10
C ASP A 363 47.27 -15.71 23.30
N ASP A 364 48.39 -15.05 23.59
CA ASP A 364 48.55 -14.15 24.73
C ASP A 364 48.66 -12.67 24.33
N ILE A 365 48.79 -12.36 23.04
CA ILE A 365 49.06 -11.00 22.56
C ILE A 365 47.97 -10.55 21.59
N GLY A 366 47.24 -9.51 21.99
CA GLY A 366 46.37 -8.72 21.12
C GLY A 366 47.01 -7.39 20.74
N CYS A 367 46.57 -6.81 19.63
CA CYS A 367 47.00 -5.49 19.16
C CYS A 367 45.79 -4.64 18.80
N TYR A 368 45.74 -3.43 19.35
CA TYR A 368 44.78 -2.39 18.98
C TYR A 368 45.47 -1.38 18.07
N GLN A 369 44.88 -1.14 16.90
CA GLN A 369 45.31 -0.12 15.96
C GLN A 369 44.16 0.85 15.73
N ILE A 370 44.47 2.14 15.79
CA ILE A 370 43.51 3.22 15.51
C ILE A 370 44.09 4.05 14.37
N GLU A 371 43.33 4.17 13.29
CA GLU A 371 43.59 5.13 12.23
C GLU A 371 42.54 6.25 12.33
N PHE A 372 43.02 7.47 12.57
CA PHE A 372 42.17 8.64 12.74
C PHE A 372 42.54 9.69 11.69
N THR A 373 41.58 10.05 10.85
CA THR A 373 41.76 11.06 9.81
C THR A 373 40.87 12.26 10.12
N LEU A 374 41.49 13.42 10.38
CA LEU A 374 40.82 14.67 10.80
C LEU A 374 39.80 15.19 9.77
N PRO A 375 38.77 15.96 10.12
CA PRO A 375 37.90 16.60 9.12
C PRO A 375 38.68 17.46 8.12
N SER A 376 38.21 17.55 6.87
CA SER A 376 38.91 18.25 5.77
C SER A 376 39.18 19.73 6.09
N VAL A 377 38.27 20.40 6.80
CA VAL A 377 38.44 21.80 7.25
C VAL A 377 39.63 22.01 8.18
N LEU A 378 40.08 20.96 8.90
CA LEU A 378 41.25 21.01 9.77
C LEU A 378 42.54 20.57 9.06
N ARG A 379 42.44 20.00 7.85
CA ARG A 379 43.60 19.57 7.03
C ARG A 379 44.06 20.65 6.08
N ASN A 380 43.15 21.50 5.61
CA ASN A 380 43.45 22.62 4.73
C ASN A 380 43.42 23.93 5.55
N LEU A 381 44.60 24.39 5.96
CA LEU A 381 44.76 25.75 6.50
C LEU A 381 45.07 26.66 5.32
N ASP A 382 44.05 27.31 4.75
CA ASP A 382 44.26 28.40 3.80
C ASP A 382 44.76 29.62 4.60
N PHE A 383 46.03 29.98 4.41
CA PHE A 383 46.67 31.18 4.97
C PHE A 383 46.58 32.36 4.00
#